data_AF-A0A9W8EUG2-F1
#
_entry.id   AF-A0A9W8EUG2-F1
#
_cell.length_a   1.000
_cell.length_b   1.000
_cell.length_c   1.000
_cell.angle_alpha   90.00
_cell.angle_beta   90.00
_cell.angle_gamma   90.00
#
_symmetry.space_group_name_H-M   'P 1'
#
loop_
_entity.id
_entity.type
_entity.pdbx_description
1 polymer ?
#
loop_
_entity_poly.entity_id
_entity_poly.type
_entity_poly.pdbx_seq_one_letter_code
_entity_poly.pdbx_strand_id
1 'polypeptide(L)'
;MTTSMLPEMYGSSVGAHVVNTDIENGTMRLKMRVEAEHITTSGVLDEGLVATIADNHTTFLLMSHSLSVQPDQMPISVSICLTVHTMARIAPGTDIEI
;
A
#
# COMPACT_ATOMS: atom_id res chain seq x y z
N MET A 1 16.49 -13.35 23.89
CA MET A 1 16.33 -12.24 22.94
C MET A 1 15.19 -12.60 22.02
N THR A 2 13.99 -12.13 22.33
CA THR A 2 12.82 -12.30 21.45
C THR A 2 12.95 -11.29 20.33
N THR A 3 13.42 -11.72 19.17
CA THR A 3 13.32 -10.95 17.94
C THR A 3 11.83 -10.71 17.72
N SER A 4 11.38 -9.49 17.98
CA SER A 4 10.09 -9.00 17.51
C SER A 4 10.16 -9.03 15.99
N MET A 5 9.70 -10.13 15.41
CA MET A 5 9.28 -10.15 14.01
C MET A 5 7.97 -9.39 13.99
N LEU A 6 8.05 -8.05 13.97
CA LEU A 6 6.96 -7.29 13.37
C LEU A 6 6.71 -7.94 12.01
N PRO A 7 5.49 -8.37 11.70
CA PRO A 7 5.18 -8.88 10.37
C PRO A 7 5.70 -7.84 9.39
N GLU A 8 6.52 -8.26 8.42
CA GLU A 8 6.78 -7.41 7.26
C GLU A 8 5.41 -6.97 6.75
N MET A 9 5.09 -5.69 6.92
CA MET A 9 3.82 -5.16 6.45
C MET A 9 3.79 -5.36 4.94
N TYR A 10 2.74 -6.02 4.48
CA TYR A 10 2.48 -6.34 3.08
C TYR A 10 2.70 -5.09 2.20
N GLY A 11 3.79 -5.06 1.42
CA GLY A 11 4.22 -3.88 0.66
C GLY A 11 5.68 -3.45 0.90
N SER A 12 6.31 -3.91 1.99
CA SER A 12 7.73 -3.65 2.25
C SER A 12 8.65 -4.22 1.16
N SER A 13 8.25 -5.32 0.53
CA SER A 13 8.98 -5.98 -0.56
C SER A 13 9.02 -5.17 -1.86
N VAL A 14 8.14 -4.17 -2.01
CA VAL A 14 8.06 -3.30 -3.20
C VAL A 14 8.50 -1.86 -2.90
N GLY A 15 9.13 -1.63 -1.74
CA GLY A 15 9.74 -0.35 -1.38
C GLY A 15 8.77 0.76 -0.93
N ALA A 16 7.47 0.46 -0.84
CA ALA A 16 6.48 1.38 -0.27
C ALA A 16 6.48 1.27 1.25
N HIS A 17 6.47 2.42 1.94
CA HIS A 17 6.40 2.48 3.40
C HIS A 17 5.31 3.45 3.86
N VAL A 18 4.64 3.07 4.94
CA VAL A 18 3.60 3.89 5.57
C VAL A 18 4.24 5.09 6.24
N VAL A 19 3.77 6.29 5.87
CA VAL A 19 4.18 7.57 6.48
C VAL A 19 3.24 7.94 7.62
N ASN A 20 1.94 7.79 7.38
CA ASN A 20 0.91 8.11 8.36
C ASN A 20 -0.33 7.24 8.11
N THR A 21 -0.99 6.84 9.19
CA THR A 21 -2.29 6.17 9.15
C THR A 21 -3.24 6.91 10.06
N ASP A 22 -4.34 7.41 9.48
CA ASP A 22 -5.45 8.00 10.20
C ASP A 22 -6.63 7.04 10.09
N ILE A 23 -6.75 6.17 11.09
CA ILE A 23 -7.77 5.12 11.13
C ILE A 23 -9.16 5.75 11.24
N GLU A 24 -9.32 6.83 12.01
CA GLU A 24 -10.61 7.49 12.23
C GLU A 24 -11.18 8.07 10.93
N ASN A 25 -10.33 8.73 10.14
CA ASN A 25 -10.74 9.29 8.85
C ASN A 25 -10.60 8.30 7.69
N GLY A 26 -10.19 7.06 7.95
CA GLY A 26 -10.01 6.04 6.92
C GLY A 26 -9.01 6.46 5.84
N THR A 27 -7.90 7.10 6.23
CA THR A 27 -6.83 7.49 5.30
C THR A 27 -5.49 6.87 5.67
N MET A 28 -4.71 6.54 4.66
CA MET A 28 -3.33 6.10 4.79
C MET A 28 -2.49 6.83 3.76
N ARG A 29 -1.32 7.31 4.20
CA ARG A 29 -0.33 7.94 3.32
C ARG A 29 0.91 7.09 3.24
N LEU A 30 1.38 6.86 2.04
CA LEU A 30 2.54 6.03 1.75
C LEU A 30 3.58 6.83 0.98
N LYS A 31 4.83 6.41 1.11
CA LYS A 31 5.92 6.91 0.28
C LYS A 31 6.66 5.76 -0.36
N MET A 32 7.12 5.98 -1.58
CA MET A 32 7.94 5.03 -2.32
C MET A 32 8.96 5.80 -3.16
N ARG A 33 10.18 5.29 -3.20
CA ARG A 33 11.17 5.70 -4.20
C ARG A 33 11.03 4.77 -5.40
N VAL A 34 10.79 5.35 -6.57
CA VAL A 34 10.56 4.59 -7.80
C VAL A 34 11.89 4.05 -8.30
N GLU A 35 12.00 2.74 -8.44
CA GLU A 35 13.17 2.09 -9.02
C GLU A 35 12.95 1.77 -10.50
N ALA A 36 14.02 1.48 -11.24
CA ALA A 36 13.92 1.18 -12.67
C ALA A 36 13.02 -0.04 -12.96
N GLU A 37 12.99 -1.02 -12.05
CA GLU A 37 12.14 -2.21 -12.13
C GLU A 37 10.65 -1.94 -11.91
N HIS A 38 10.29 -0.78 -11.35
CA HIS A 38 8.91 -0.38 -11.14
C HIS A 38 8.26 0.26 -12.38
N ILE A 39 9.05 0.49 -13.44
CA ILE A 39 8.65 1.27 -14.61
C ILE A 39 8.55 0.34 -15.83
N THR A 40 7.42 0.43 -16.51
CA THR A 40 7.17 -0.30 -17.76
C THR A 40 7.99 0.26 -18.92
N THR A 41 8.02 -0.45 -20.05
CA THR A 41 8.71 0.00 -21.27
C THR A 41 8.14 1.30 -21.86
N SER A 42 6.91 1.68 -21.51
CA SER A 42 6.30 2.95 -21.94
C SER A 42 6.66 4.14 -21.03
N GLY A 43 7.39 3.89 -19.93
CA GLY A 43 7.88 4.90 -19.00
C GLY A 43 6.87 5.31 -17.92
N VAL A 44 5.83 4.50 -17.68
CA VAL A 44 4.88 4.67 -16.57
C VAL A 44 5.09 3.59 -15.52
N LEU A 45 4.56 3.78 -14.31
CA LEU A 45 4.57 2.74 -13.28
C LEU A 45 3.86 1.47 -13.75
N ASP A 46 4.38 0.32 -13.36
CA ASP A 46 3.72 -0.96 -13.54
C ASP A 46 2.38 -0.99 -12.80
N GLU A 47 1.31 -1.31 -13.52
CA GLU A 47 -0.04 -1.31 -12.95
C GLU A 47 -0.23 -2.42 -11.91
N GLY A 48 0.47 -3.55 -12.05
CA GLY A 48 0.44 -4.65 -11.08
C GLY A 48 1.11 -4.27 -9.77
N LEU A 49 2.21 -3.53 -9.82
CA LEU A 49 2.85 -2.91 -8.66
C LEU A 49 1.89 -1.95 -7.95
N VAL A 50 1.32 -1.00 -8.69
CA VAL A 50 0.38 0.00 -8.12
C VAL A 50 -0.85 -0.70 -7.54
N ALA A 51 -1.38 -1.72 -8.22
CA ALA A 51 -2.50 -2.52 -7.73
C ALA A 51 -2.14 -3.23 -6.41
N THR A 52 -0.95 -3.83 -6.33
CA THR A 52 -0.48 -4.52 -5.12
C THR A 52 -0.34 -3.56 -3.93
N ILE A 53 0.23 -2.37 -4.17
CA ILE A 53 0.37 -1.36 -3.12
C ILE A 53 -1.01 -0.90 -2.66
N ALA A 54 -1.91 -0.56 -3.59
CA ALA A 54 -3.26 -0.12 -3.24
C ALA A 54 -4.00 -1.21 -2.45
N ASP A 55 -4.06 -2.43 -2.98
CA ASP A 55 -4.82 -3.55 -2.41
C ASP A 55 -4.42 -3.89 -0.98
N ASN A 56 -3.11 -4.05 -0.74
CA ASN A 56 -2.57 -4.41 0.57
C ASN A 56 -2.92 -3.35 1.61
N HIS A 57 -2.70 -2.07 1.28
CA HIS A 57 -2.84 -0.98 2.23
C HIS A 57 -4.31 -0.61 2.46
N THR A 58 -5.17 -0.66 1.43
CA THR A 58 -6.61 -0.47 1.63
C THR A 58 -7.22 -1.60 2.44
N THR A 59 -6.82 -2.85 2.20
CA THR A 59 -7.28 -4.01 2.97
C THR A 59 -6.89 -3.87 4.45
N PHE A 60 -5.63 -3.52 4.72
CA PHE A 60 -5.15 -3.29 6.08
C PHE A 60 -5.91 -2.14 6.77
N LEU A 61 -6.13 -1.03 6.06
CA LEU A 61 -6.83 0.14 6.59
C LEU A 61 -8.27 -0.21 6.97
N LEU A 62 -8.99 -0.95 6.12
CA LEU A 62 -10.36 -1.38 6.37
C LEU A 62 -10.47 -2.35 7.57
N MET A 63 -9.53 -3.29 7.67
CA MET A 63 -9.46 -4.18 8.85
C MET A 63 -9.20 -3.38 10.13
N SER A 64 -8.25 -2.45 10.10
CA SER A 64 -7.87 -1.62 11.24
C SER A 64 -9.02 -0.70 11.68
N HIS A 65 -9.71 -0.06 10.72
CA HIS A 65 -10.90 0.73 11.00
C HIS A 65 -11.99 -0.14 11.64
N SER A 66 -12.28 -1.32 11.08
CA SER A 66 -13.30 -2.22 11.63
C SER A 66 -12.99 -2.64 13.07
N LEU A 67 -11.73 -2.97 13.37
CA LEU A 67 -11.28 -3.30 14.73
C LEU A 67 -11.40 -2.11 15.70
N SER A 68 -11.16 -0.87 15.24
CA SER A 68 -11.32 0.32 16.09
C SER A 68 -12.78 0.59 16.48
N VAL A 69 -13.73 0.23 15.61
CA VAL A 69 -15.16 0.42 15.87
C VAL A 69 -15.77 -0.78 16.62
N GLN A 70 -15.29 -1.99 16.36
CA GLN A 70 -15.82 -3.24 16.94
C GLN A 70 -14.67 -4.17 17.39
N PRO A 71 -14.04 -3.90 18.55
CA PRO A 71 -12.83 -4.59 19.00
C PRO A 71 -12.99 -6.09 19.25
N ASP A 72 -14.21 -6.53 19.56
CA ASP A 72 -14.53 -7.92 19.89
C ASP A 72 -14.78 -8.80 18.64
N GLN A 73 -14.64 -8.25 17.44
CA GLN A 73 -14.78 -8.99 16.19
C GLN A 73 -13.42 -9.34 15.57
N MET A 74 -13.42 -10.36 14.72
CA MET A 74 -12.32 -10.64 13.79
C MET A 74 -12.74 -10.24 12.37
N PRO A 75 -12.68 -8.95 12.01
CA PRO A 75 -13.07 -8.51 10.69
C PRO A 75 -12.15 -9.11 9.64
N ILE A 76 -12.73 -9.49 8.50
CA ILE A 76 -12.01 -9.94 7.32
C ILE A 76 -12.30 -8.92 6.22
N SER A 77 -11.25 -8.37 5.63
CA SER A 77 -11.36 -7.52 4.44
C SER A 77 -10.84 -8.29 3.23
N VAL A 78 -11.60 -8.25 2.14
CA VAL A 78 -11.22 -8.84 0.85
C VAL A 78 -11.61 -7.85 -0.24
N SER A 79 -10.66 -7.53 -1.11
CA SER A 79 -10.94 -6.72 -2.29
C SER A 79 -11.69 -7.54 -3.34
N ILE A 80 -12.87 -7.07 -3.71
CA ILE A 80 -13.71 -7.70 -4.75
C ILE A 80 -13.37 -7.14 -6.13
N CYS A 81 -13.03 -5.85 -6.19
CA CYS A 81 -12.70 -5.15 -7.41
C CYS A 81 -11.67 -4.06 -7.10
N LEU A 82 -10.65 -3.98 -7.93
CA LEU A 82 -9.66 -2.91 -7.93
C LEU A 82 -9.46 -2.47 -9.37
N THR A 83 -9.51 -1.16 -9.60
CA THR A 83 -9.22 -0.57 -10.90
C THR A 83 -8.03 0.37 -10.74
N VAL A 84 -7.03 0.17 -11.58
CA VAL A 84 -5.79 0.97 -11.60
C VAL A 84 -5.62 1.55 -12.99
N HIS A 85 -5.15 2.80 -13.04
CA HIS A 85 -4.81 3.48 -14.27
C HIS A 85 -3.50 4.24 -14.07
N THR A 86 -2.43 3.84 -14.77
CA THR A 86 -1.18 4.60 -14.76
C THR A 86 -1.09 5.50 -16.00
N MET A 87 -1.14 6.82 -15.78
CA MET A 87 -1.25 7.80 -16.88
C MET A 87 -0.03 8.72 -17.02
N ALA A 88 0.76 8.89 -15.97
CA ALA A 88 1.88 9.82 -15.94
C ALA A 88 3.21 9.09 -16.16
N ARG A 89 4.06 9.65 -17.03
CA ARG A 89 5.45 9.21 -17.15
C ARG A 89 6.20 9.51 -15.86
N ILE A 90 7.09 8.62 -15.48
CA ILE A 90 7.91 8.76 -14.27
C ILE A 90 9.35 8.31 -14.55
N ALA A 91 10.30 8.94 -13.86
CA ALA A 91 11.71 8.57 -13.94
C ALA A 91 12.12 7.70 -12.75
N PRO A 92 13.08 6.77 -12.91
CA PRO A 92 13.73 6.12 -11.78
C PRO A 92 14.33 7.16 -10.82
N GLY A 93 14.31 6.87 -9.53
CA GLY A 93 14.73 7.75 -8.46
C GLY A 93 13.75 8.90 -8.16
N THR A 94 12.53 8.86 -8.69
CA THR A 94 11.47 9.80 -8.29
C THR A 94 10.88 9.34 -6.97
N ASP A 95 10.78 10.22 -5.98
CA ASP A 95 10.02 9.94 -4.76
C ASP A 95 8.55 10.30 -5.01
N ILE A 96 7.66 9.36 -4.71
CA ILE A 96 6.21 9.56 -4.83
C ILE A 96 5.51 9.38 -3.49
N GLU A 97 4.44 10.15 -3.31
CA GLU A 97 3.47 9.99 -2.23
C GLU A 97 2.20 9.37 -2.82
N ILE A 98 1.66 8.38 -2.12
CA ILE A 98 0.46 7.62 -2.50
C ILE A 98 -0.57 7.81 -1.40
#